data_AF-A0A521Z7C3-F1
#
_entry.id   AF-A0A521Z7C3-F1
#
_cell.length_a   1.000
_cell.length_b   1.000
_cell.length_c   1.000
_cell.angle_alpha   90.00
_cell.angle_beta   90.00
_cell.angle_gamma   90.00
#
_symmetry.space_group_name_H-M   'P 1'
#
loop_
_entity.id
_entity.type
_entity.pdbx_description
1 polymer ?
#
loop_
_entity_poly.entity_id
_entity_poly.type
_entity_poly.pdbx_seq_one_letter_code
_entity_poly.pdbx_strand_id
1 'polypeptide(L)'
;MVKANKQGFTLIEIVIVLAIAALVLAGILIAVGGAQQSRRDEERRAAVGRFVSQLEQSAANANGNYPANGSIPNGFTDVDPTTGAAYTGQVAVPTATGQIQYLTANVCNAAGTAAQAAAGQNRRYAVVTRLESGVNYCQDNQ
;
A
#
# COMPACT_ATOMS: atom_id res chain seq x y z
N MET A 1 -69.70 -7.32 10.75
CA MET A 1 -68.72 -8.14 10.02
C MET A 1 -67.74 -7.20 9.32
N VAL A 2 -66.52 -7.05 9.84
CA VAL A 2 -65.51 -6.17 9.23
C VAL A 2 -64.90 -6.91 8.04
N LYS A 3 -65.13 -6.40 6.82
CA LYS A 3 -64.58 -6.96 5.58
C LYS A 3 -63.14 -6.48 5.45
N ALA A 4 -62.18 -7.35 5.70
CA ALA A 4 -60.77 -7.06 5.48
C ALA A 4 -60.50 -6.96 3.97
N ASN A 5 -60.26 -5.74 3.47
CA ASN A 5 -59.78 -5.53 2.11
C ASN A 5 -58.37 -6.10 2.01
N LYS A 6 -58.22 -7.25 1.34
CA LYS A 6 -56.91 -7.81 0.99
C LYS A 6 -56.30 -6.96 -0.11
N GLN A 7 -55.47 -5.99 0.27
CA GLN A 7 -54.60 -5.28 -0.66
C GLN A 7 -53.46 -6.22 -1.04
N GLY A 8 -53.52 -6.78 -2.25
CA GLY A 8 -52.44 -7.59 -2.80
C GLY A 8 -51.35 -6.69 -3.38
N PHE A 9 -50.09 -6.95 -3.03
CA PHE A 9 -48.94 -6.39 -3.72
C PHE A 9 -48.96 -6.83 -5.18
N THR A 10 -48.82 -5.89 -6.11
CA THR A 10 -48.78 -6.21 -7.54
C THR A 10 -47.41 -6.78 -7.93
N LEU A 11 -47.38 -7.66 -8.93
CA LEU A 11 -46.12 -8.16 -9.50
C LEU A 11 -45.25 -7.02 -10.02
N ILE A 12 -45.87 -5.99 -10.59
CA ILE A 12 -45.15 -4.81 -11.09
C ILE A 12 -44.49 -4.01 -9.96
N GLU A 13 -45.13 -3.88 -8.78
CA GLU A 13 -44.52 -3.25 -7.61
C GLU A 13 -43.24 -3.96 -7.18
N ILE A 14 -43.27 -5.29 -7.11
CA ILE A 14 -42.10 -6.07 -6.68
C ILE A 14 -40.97 -5.97 -7.70
N VAL A 15 -41.29 -5.94 -9.01
CA VAL A 15 -40.27 -5.81 -10.07
C VAL A 15 -39.58 -4.43 -10.00
N ILE A 16 -40.32 -3.35 -9.76
CA ILE A 16 -39.72 -2.00 -9.65
C ILE A 16 -38.80 -1.92 -8.44
N VAL A 17 -39.21 -2.48 -7.29
CA VAL A 17 -38.40 -2.48 -6.07
C VAL A 17 -37.11 -3.26 -6.28
N LEU A 18 -37.18 -4.43 -6.90
CA LEU A 18 -35.99 -5.23 -7.21
C LEU A 18 -35.07 -4.54 -8.22
N ALA A 19 -35.60 -3.83 -9.20
CA ALA A 19 -34.82 -3.08 -10.17
C ALA A 19 -34.02 -1.92 -9.51
N ILE A 20 -34.66 -1.15 -8.62
CA ILE A 20 -33.98 -0.08 -7.88
C ILE A 20 -32.96 -0.66 -6.91
N ALA A 21 -33.30 -1.74 -6.20
CA ALA A 21 -32.37 -2.42 -5.29
C ALA A 21 -31.11 -2.91 -6.03
N ALA A 22 -31.28 -3.52 -7.21
CA ALA A 22 -30.15 -3.97 -8.04
C ALA A 22 -29.25 -2.80 -8.47
N LEU A 23 -29.85 -1.66 -8.87
CA LEU A 23 -29.12 -0.47 -9.29
C LEU A 23 -28.31 0.17 -8.14
N VAL A 24 -28.91 0.27 -6.95
CA VAL A 24 -28.21 0.79 -5.75
C VAL A 24 -27.08 -0.15 -5.33
N LEU A 25 -27.32 -1.46 -5.33
CA LEU A 25 -26.31 -2.45 -4.97
C LEU A 25 -25.10 -2.40 -5.92
N ALA A 26 -25.34 -2.24 -7.23
CA ALA A 26 -24.29 -2.08 -8.23
C ALA A 26 -23.39 -0.86 -7.95
N GLY A 27 -23.97 0.28 -7.57
CA GLY A 27 -23.21 1.47 -7.19
C GLY A 27 -22.33 1.27 -5.95
N ILE A 28 -22.87 0.60 -4.92
CA ILE A 28 -22.13 0.32 -3.66
C ILE A 28 -20.93 -0.60 -3.91
N LEU A 29 -21.10 -1.65 -4.73
CA LEU A 29 -20.03 -2.62 -5.01
C LEU A 29 -18.82 -1.97 -5.71
N ILE A 30 -19.05 -1.01 -6.60
CA ILE A 30 -17.98 -0.25 -7.27
C ILE A 30 -17.24 0.64 -6.25
N ALA A 31 -17.96 1.31 -5.35
CA ALA A 31 -17.37 2.22 -4.36
C ALA A 31 -16.52 1.50 -3.29
N VAL A 32 -16.96 0.33 -2.81
CA VAL A 32 -16.24 -0.44 -1.78
C VAL A 32 -14.91 -0.99 -2.29
N GLY A 33 -14.83 -1.37 -3.57
CA GLY A 33 -13.60 -1.90 -4.18
C GLY A 33 -12.43 -0.89 -4.12
N GLY A 34 -12.68 0.38 -4.46
CA GLY A 34 -11.66 1.43 -4.43
C GLY A 34 -11.15 1.75 -3.01
N ALA A 35 -12.04 1.76 -2.02
CA ALA A 35 -11.68 2.07 -0.64
C ALA A 35 -10.74 1.03 -0.01
N GLN A 36 -10.84 -0.24 -0.41
CA GLN A 36 -9.93 -1.29 0.06
C GLN A 36 -8.52 -1.14 -0.53
N GLN A 37 -8.41 -0.78 -1.80
CA GLN A 37 -7.12 -0.54 -2.45
C GLN A 37 -6.37 0.63 -1.80
N SER A 38 -7.06 1.75 -1.55
CA SER A 38 -6.43 2.90 -0.88
C SER A 38 -5.92 2.57 0.52
N ARG A 39 -6.63 1.74 1.29
CA ARG A 39 -6.18 1.28 2.62
C ARG A 39 -4.91 0.44 2.53
N ARG A 40 -4.85 -0.51 1.59
CA ARG A 40 -3.66 -1.34 1.38
C ARG A 40 -2.46 -0.53 0.91
N ASP A 41 -2.67 0.47 0.05
CA ASP A 41 -1.60 1.39 -0.35
C ASP A 41 -1.10 2.25 0.82
N GLU A 42 -1.98 2.67 1.72
CA GLU A 42 -1.58 3.35 2.96
C GLU A 42 -0.80 2.43 3.91
N GLU A 43 -1.22 1.17 4.03
CA GLU A 43 -0.49 0.16 4.81
C GLU A 43 0.91 -0.09 4.24
N ARG A 44 1.09 -0.08 2.92
CA ARG A 44 2.42 -0.15 2.28
C ARG A 44 3.29 1.06 2.57
N ARG A 45 2.71 2.27 2.55
CA ARG A 45 3.42 3.50 2.93
C ARG A 45 3.85 3.45 4.40
N ALA A 46 2.95 3.00 5.27
CA ALA A 46 3.26 2.78 6.69
C ALA A 46 4.36 1.72 6.88
N ALA A 47 4.35 0.64 6.07
CA ALA A 47 5.41 -0.36 6.08
C ALA A 47 6.77 0.23 5.71
N VAL A 48 6.84 1.10 4.69
CA VAL A 48 8.07 1.84 4.38
C VAL A 48 8.50 2.74 5.54
N GLY A 49 7.57 3.45 6.19
CA GLY A 49 7.89 4.24 7.39
C GLY A 49 8.44 3.39 8.54
N ARG A 50 7.87 2.21 8.79
CA ARG A 50 8.40 1.25 9.78
C ARG A 50 9.76 0.71 9.36
N PHE A 51 9.96 0.39 8.08
CA PHE A 51 11.23 -0.04 7.52
C PHE A 51 12.33 1.00 7.79
N VAL A 52 12.04 2.27 7.51
CA VAL A 52 12.93 3.40 7.78
C VAL A 52 13.26 3.50 9.27
N SER A 53 12.28 3.35 10.16
CA SER A 53 12.54 3.36 11.61
C SER A 53 13.49 2.24 12.05
N GLN A 54 13.37 1.04 11.45
CA GLN A 54 14.24 -0.09 11.73
C GLN A 54 15.65 0.10 11.13
N LEU A 55 15.77 0.76 9.97
CA LEU A 55 17.07 1.15 9.43
C LEU A 55 17.80 2.11 10.37
N GLU A 56 17.13 3.15 10.85
CA GLU A 56 17.73 4.11 11.78
C GLU A 56 18.12 3.45 13.11
N GLN A 57 17.28 2.55 13.63
CA GLN A 57 17.62 1.77 14.82
C GLN A 57 18.82 0.85 14.58
N SER A 58 18.89 0.19 13.43
CA SER A 58 20.03 -0.65 13.06
C SER A 58 21.31 0.18 12.93
N ALA A 59 21.23 1.37 12.33
CA ALA A 59 22.37 2.27 12.19
C ALA A 59 22.85 2.79 13.54
N ALA A 60 21.93 3.18 14.43
CA ALA A 60 22.25 3.60 15.79
C ALA A 60 23.03 2.53 16.56
N ASN A 61 22.66 1.25 16.38
CA ASN A 61 23.34 0.11 17.01
C ASN A 61 24.66 -0.27 16.33
N ALA A 62 24.93 0.22 15.12
CA ALA A 62 26.09 -0.13 14.29
C ALA A 62 27.05 1.05 14.08
N ASN A 63 27.14 1.97 15.05
CA ASN A 63 27.98 3.19 14.98
C ASN A 63 27.65 4.11 13.79
N GLY A 64 26.37 4.21 13.43
CA GLY A 64 25.90 5.00 12.30
C GLY A 64 26.10 4.35 10.94
N ASN A 65 26.51 3.08 10.89
CA ASN A 65 26.62 2.33 9.64
C ASN A 65 25.26 1.74 9.27
N TYR A 66 24.73 2.14 8.13
CA TYR A 66 23.51 1.55 7.59
C TYR A 66 23.78 0.16 7.00
N PRO A 67 22.78 -0.74 6.99
CA PRO A 67 22.87 -2.05 6.35
C PRO A 67 23.22 -1.96 4.85
N ALA A 68 23.73 -3.06 4.29
CA ALA A 68 24.05 -3.16 2.87
C ALA A 68 22.79 -3.01 1.99
N ASN A 69 22.98 -2.51 0.77
CA ASN A 69 21.89 -2.31 -0.19
C ASN A 69 21.05 -3.58 -0.39
N GLY A 70 19.73 -3.41 -0.47
CA GLY A 70 18.77 -4.50 -0.60
C GLY A 70 18.55 -5.36 0.66
N SER A 71 19.25 -5.08 1.76
CA SER A 71 18.99 -5.78 3.02
C SER A 71 17.66 -5.35 3.64
N ILE A 72 16.97 -6.29 4.28
CA ILE A 72 15.88 -6.00 5.20
C ILE A 72 16.48 -5.82 6.60
N PRO A 73 16.24 -4.70 7.30
CA PRO A 73 16.76 -4.50 8.64
C PRO A 73 16.12 -5.50 9.62
N ASN A 74 16.92 -5.96 10.58
CA ASN A 74 16.43 -6.84 11.65
C ASN A 74 15.29 -6.16 12.42
N GLY A 75 14.22 -6.89 12.68
CA GLY A 75 13.03 -6.37 13.35
C GLY A 75 11.93 -5.86 12.41
N PHE A 76 12.22 -5.74 11.11
CA PHE A 76 11.18 -5.50 10.11
C PHE A 76 10.47 -6.82 9.77
N THR A 77 9.22 -6.95 10.23
CA THR A 77 8.41 -8.18 10.08
C THR A 77 7.07 -7.92 9.39
N ASP A 78 6.92 -6.76 8.73
CA ASP A 78 5.70 -6.45 8.00
C ASP A 78 5.50 -7.41 6.82
N VAL A 79 4.24 -7.57 6.46
CA VAL A 79 3.80 -8.39 5.32
C VAL A 79 3.06 -7.51 4.33
N ASP A 80 3.11 -7.87 3.04
CA ASP A 80 2.33 -7.18 2.04
C ASP A 80 0.83 -7.43 2.29
N PRO A 81 -0.01 -6.38 2.34
CA PRO A 81 -1.40 -6.52 2.75
C PRO A 81 -2.28 -7.24 1.72
N THR A 82 -1.76 -7.55 0.54
CA THR A 82 -2.50 -8.27 -0.52
C THR A 82 -2.15 -9.74 -0.54
N THR A 83 -0.86 -10.08 -0.36
CA THR A 83 -0.41 -11.48 -0.42
C THR A 83 -0.29 -12.12 0.96
N GLY A 84 -0.17 -11.32 2.03
CA GLY A 84 0.16 -11.80 3.37
C GLY A 84 1.59 -12.33 3.51
N ALA A 85 2.42 -12.21 2.48
CA ALA A 85 3.81 -12.64 2.49
C ALA A 85 4.72 -11.54 3.03
N ALA A 86 5.81 -11.93 3.70
CA ALA A 86 6.86 -11.01 4.13
C ALA A 86 7.46 -10.27 2.92
N TYR A 87 7.84 -9.01 3.12
CA TYR A 87 8.51 -8.24 2.07
C TYR A 87 9.89 -8.82 1.73
N THR A 88 10.25 -8.73 0.46
CA THR A 88 11.57 -9.12 -0.05
C THR A 88 12.41 -7.88 -0.33
N GLY A 89 13.67 -7.90 0.12
CA GLY A 89 14.63 -6.83 -0.09
C GLY A 89 15.35 -6.99 -1.44
N GLN A 90 15.55 -5.90 -2.17
CA GLN A 90 16.28 -5.92 -3.43
C GLN A 90 17.01 -4.60 -3.73
N VAL A 91 17.89 -4.65 -4.73
CA VAL A 91 18.65 -3.47 -5.23
C VAL A 91 18.00 -2.89 -6.48
N ALA A 92 17.25 -3.70 -7.24
CA ALA A 92 16.49 -3.27 -8.40
C ALA A 92 15.23 -2.50 -8.00
N VAL A 93 14.73 -1.64 -8.89
CA VAL A 93 13.46 -0.93 -8.68
C VAL A 93 12.32 -1.96 -8.59
N PRO A 94 11.44 -1.88 -7.58
CA PRO A 94 10.35 -2.83 -7.42
C PRO A 94 9.40 -2.85 -8.63
N THR A 95 9.12 -4.04 -9.15
CA THR A 95 8.20 -4.25 -10.27
C THR A 95 6.89 -4.91 -9.83
N ALA A 96 6.86 -5.43 -8.60
CA ALA A 96 5.68 -6.01 -7.96
C ALA A 96 5.49 -5.48 -6.52
N THR A 97 4.28 -5.65 -5.98
CA THR A 97 4.00 -5.44 -4.55
C THR A 97 4.75 -6.49 -3.71
N GLY A 98 4.89 -6.26 -2.40
CA GLY A 98 5.69 -7.15 -1.53
C GLY A 98 7.20 -7.09 -1.74
N GLN A 99 7.68 -6.11 -2.50
CA GLN A 99 9.10 -5.84 -2.71
C GLN A 99 9.50 -4.49 -2.14
N ILE A 100 10.67 -4.43 -1.52
CA ILE A 100 11.29 -3.18 -1.02
C ILE A 100 12.69 -3.06 -1.63
N GLN A 101 12.91 -1.97 -2.35
CA GLN A 101 14.25 -1.55 -2.72
C GLN A 101 14.81 -0.66 -1.62
N TYR A 102 16.06 -0.91 -1.25
CA TYR A 102 16.78 -0.06 -0.30
C TYR A 102 18.19 0.19 -0.82
N LEU A 103 18.55 1.46 -1.00
CA LEU A 103 19.84 1.89 -1.51
C LEU A 103 20.43 3.00 -0.63
N THR A 104 21.67 2.81 -0.20
CA THR A 104 22.52 3.85 0.38
C THR A 104 23.10 4.75 -0.72
N ALA A 105 23.51 5.97 -0.34
CA ALA A 105 23.94 7.03 -1.25
C ALA A 105 22.90 7.38 -2.34
N ASN A 106 21.62 7.19 -2.04
CA ASN A 106 20.50 7.48 -2.92
C ASN A 106 19.46 8.37 -2.23
N VAL A 107 18.66 9.05 -3.06
CA VAL A 107 17.55 9.94 -2.69
C VAL A 107 16.35 9.67 -3.59
N CYS A 108 15.16 10.05 -3.18
CA CYS A 108 13.96 9.95 -3.98
C CYS A 108 13.94 10.98 -5.11
N ASN A 109 13.49 10.56 -6.28
CA ASN A 109 13.25 11.44 -7.42
C ASN A 109 11.75 11.67 -7.66
N ALA A 110 11.43 12.56 -8.61
CA ALA A 110 10.03 12.87 -8.97
C ALA A 110 9.22 11.67 -9.51
N ALA A 111 9.89 10.61 -9.96
CA ALA A 111 9.24 9.37 -10.41
C ALA A 111 8.95 8.39 -9.27
N GLY A 112 9.25 8.76 -8.01
CA GLY A 112 9.09 7.87 -6.86
C GLY A 112 10.07 6.70 -6.86
N THR A 113 11.24 6.86 -7.48
CA THR A 113 12.32 5.86 -7.47
C THR A 113 13.59 6.42 -6.84
N ALA A 114 14.51 5.53 -6.49
CA ALA A 114 15.81 5.90 -5.94
C ALA A 114 16.76 6.38 -7.05
N ALA A 115 17.28 7.59 -6.91
CA ALA A 115 18.34 8.17 -7.74
C ALA A 115 19.60 8.39 -6.90
N GLN A 116 20.78 8.41 -7.53
CA GLN A 116 22.03 8.67 -6.82
C GLN A 116 21.99 10.06 -6.17
N ALA A 117 22.41 10.13 -4.91
CA ALA A 117 22.60 11.40 -4.21
C ALA A 117 23.82 12.13 -4.78
N ALA A 118 23.91 13.44 -4.52
CA ALA A 118 25.10 14.22 -4.87
C ALA A 118 26.37 13.62 -4.23
N ALA A 119 27.52 13.79 -4.88
CA ALA A 119 28.78 13.25 -4.41
C ALA A 119 29.08 13.64 -2.94
N GLY A 120 29.55 12.67 -2.15
CA GLY A 120 29.87 12.85 -0.72
C GLY A 120 28.68 12.66 0.24
N GLN A 121 27.48 12.39 -0.26
CA GLN A 121 26.27 12.18 0.54
C GLN A 121 26.05 10.70 0.92
N ASN A 122 27.08 10.04 1.46
CA ASN A 122 27.06 8.58 1.72
C ASN A 122 26.09 8.15 2.83
N ARG A 123 25.63 9.10 3.65
CA ARG A 123 24.64 8.87 4.72
C ARG A 123 23.20 8.96 4.22
N ARG A 124 22.99 9.37 2.96
CA ARG A 124 21.66 9.38 2.37
C ARG A 124 21.24 7.98 2.01
N TYR A 125 19.96 7.68 2.14
CA TYR A 125 19.39 6.45 1.60
C TYR A 125 17.98 6.69 1.08
N ALA A 126 17.55 5.81 0.19
CA ALA A 126 16.20 5.78 -0.32
C ALA A 126 15.62 4.37 -0.18
N VAL A 127 14.35 4.31 0.23
CA VAL A 127 13.54 3.11 0.34
C VAL A 127 12.38 3.24 -0.62
N VAL A 128 12.20 2.28 -1.52
CA VAL A 128 11.15 2.28 -2.53
C VAL A 128 10.31 1.02 -2.42
N THR A 129 9.00 1.16 -2.54
CA THR A 129 8.08 0.03 -2.73
C THR A 129 7.10 0.33 -3.86
N ARG A 130 6.44 -0.71 -4.38
CA ARG A 130 5.40 -0.57 -5.40
C ARG A 130 4.02 -0.64 -4.76
N LEU A 131 3.18 0.34 -5.10
CA LEU A 131 1.78 0.39 -4.68
C LEU A 131 0.90 -0.42 -5.63
N GLU A 132 -0.28 -0.84 -5.18
CA GLU A 132 -1.27 -1.52 -6.03
C GLU A 132 -1.79 -0.62 -7.14
N SER A 133 -1.78 0.69 -6.92
CA SER A 133 -2.06 1.70 -7.95
C SER A 133 -1.06 1.68 -9.13
N GLY A 134 0.02 0.90 -9.06
CA GLY A 134 0.99 0.73 -10.15
C GLY A 134 2.10 1.78 -10.18
N VAL A 135 2.13 2.68 -9.20
CA VAL A 135 3.18 3.69 -9.00
C VAL A 135 4.14 3.25 -7.90
N ASN A 136 5.35 3.80 -7.94
CA ASN A 136 6.33 3.59 -6.88
C ASN A 136 6.16 4.66 -5.79
N TYR A 137 6.29 4.23 -4.55
CA TYR A 137 6.39 5.12 -3.40
C TYR A 137 7.84 5.07 -2.91
N CYS A 138 8.45 6.24 -2.78
CA CYS A 138 9.81 6.39 -2.28
C CYS A 138 9.81 7.26 -1.02
N GLN A 139 10.59 6.84 -0.05
CA GLN A 139 10.92 7.62 1.13
C GLN A 139 12.44 7.63 1.30
N ASP A 140 13.03 8.81 1.48
CA ASP A 140 14.44 8.99 1.78
C ASP A 140 14.62 9.70 3.12
N ASN A 141 15.88 9.88 3.52
CA ASN A 141 16.24 10.62 4.72
C ASN A 141 16.77 12.03 4.40
N GLN A 142 16.25 12.70 3.35
CA GLN A 142 16.70 14.05 2.99
C GLN A 142 16.49 15.09 4.10
#